data_AF-A0A817B369-F1
#
_entry.id   AF-A0A817B369-F1
#
_cell.length_a   1.000
_cell.length_b   1.000
_cell.length_c   1.000
_cell.angle_alpha   90.00
_cell.angle_beta   90.00
_cell.angle_gamma   90.00
#
_symmetry.space_group_name_H-M   'P 1'
#
loop_
_entity.id
_entity.type
_entity.pdbx_description
1 polymer ?
#
loop_
_entity_poly.entity_id
_entity_poly.type
_entity_poly.pdbx_seq_one_letter_code
_entity_poly.pdbx_strand_id
1 'polypeptide(L)'
;MDFKNIHAIPHMDHRDRNYLINTMGVVFNTEAHFDDPASLGMVFYIRDYIDSLIKCVATSAHAYAFRDGLENMKGRGQVIVVLKMWRFSKTFTKLIYTDYFGHPDLWLETKGRLSDFRFNPRLPEVEEFRQSLLRSDLYVQRYGVVGLL
;
A
#
# COMPACT_ATOMS: atom_id res chain seq x y z
N MET A 1 -13.17 0.44 -10.70
CA MET A 1 -11.85 -0.07 -11.17
C MET A 1 -11.64 -1.44 -10.54
N ASP A 2 -10.94 -2.40 -11.16
CA ASP A 2 -10.78 -3.73 -10.54
C ASP A 2 -9.67 -3.68 -9.47
N PHE A 3 -10.09 -3.50 -8.20
CA PHE A 3 -9.21 -3.48 -7.03
C PHE A 3 -9.12 -4.89 -6.42
N LYS A 4 -7.88 -5.35 -6.18
CA LYS A 4 -7.61 -6.62 -5.52
C LYS A 4 -7.45 -6.41 -4.03
N ASN A 5 -8.16 -7.22 -3.25
CA ASN A 5 -7.97 -7.30 -1.81
C ASN A 5 -6.57 -7.80 -1.48
N ILE A 6 -5.98 -7.27 -0.41
CA ILE A 6 -4.58 -7.56 -0.04
C ILE A 6 -4.42 -9.06 0.28
N HIS A 7 -5.36 -9.65 1.02
CA HIS A 7 -5.35 -11.08 1.31
C HIS A 7 -5.40 -11.99 0.08
N ALA A 8 -5.94 -11.52 -1.06
CA ALA A 8 -6.03 -12.32 -2.27
C ALA A 8 -4.72 -12.34 -3.06
N ILE A 9 -3.86 -11.32 -2.91
CA ILE A 9 -2.66 -11.10 -3.71
C ILE A 9 -1.67 -12.29 -3.62
N PRO A 10 -1.35 -12.85 -2.43
CA PRO A 10 -0.45 -14.00 -2.33
C PRO A 10 -0.93 -15.26 -3.05
N HIS A 11 -2.25 -15.38 -3.27
CA HIS A 11 -2.92 -16.56 -3.83
C HIS A 11 -3.26 -16.43 -5.32
N MET A 12 -2.98 -15.29 -5.96
CA MET A 12 -3.23 -15.10 -7.40
C MET A 12 -2.48 -16.13 -8.25
N ASP A 13 -2.99 -16.51 -9.41
CA ASP A 13 -2.26 -17.40 -10.33
C ASP A 13 -0.95 -16.74 -10.80
N HIS A 14 0.07 -17.52 -11.14
CA HIS A 14 1.34 -17.01 -11.66
C HIS A 14 1.15 -16.14 -12.91
N ARG A 15 0.16 -16.41 -13.77
CA ARG A 15 -0.17 -15.58 -14.92
C ARG A 15 -0.73 -14.23 -14.51
N ASP A 16 -1.58 -14.19 -13.48
CA ASP A 16 -2.20 -12.97 -12.95
C ASP A 16 -1.20 -12.09 -12.18
N ARG A 17 -0.12 -12.68 -11.65
CA ARG A 17 0.95 -11.96 -10.94
C ARG A 17 1.87 -11.14 -11.85
N ASN A 18 1.88 -11.39 -13.15
CA ASN A 18 2.62 -10.56 -14.12
C ASN A 18 1.87 -9.26 -14.47
N TYR A 19 0.65 -9.07 -13.96
CA TYR A 19 -0.16 -7.89 -14.20
C TYR A 19 0.12 -6.76 -13.21
N LEU A 20 -0.31 -5.57 -13.62
CA LEU A 20 -0.32 -4.39 -12.79
C LEU A 20 -1.51 -4.48 -11.84
N ILE A 21 -1.23 -4.47 -10.54
CA ILE A 21 -2.22 -4.58 -9.47
C ILE A 21 -2.78 -3.20 -9.15
N ASN A 22 -4.10 -3.12 -9.08
CA ASN A 22 -4.75 -2.03 -8.36
C ASN A 22 -5.18 -2.58 -7.02
N THR A 23 -4.89 -1.86 -5.94
CA THR A 23 -5.28 -2.27 -4.59
C THR A 23 -5.48 -1.02 -3.73
N MET A 24 -6.00 -1.18 -2.53
CA MET A 24 -6.07 -0.12 -1.55
C MET A 24 -5.89 -0.68 -0.15
N GLY A 25 -5.43 0.16 0.76
CA GLY A 25 -5.26 -0.23 2.15
C GLY A 25 -4.92 0.94 3.04
N VAL A 26 -4.95 0.70 4.34
CA VAL A 26 -4.51 1.67 5.35
C VAL A 26 -3.00 1.65 5.43
N VAL A 27 -2.36 2.81 5.28
CA VAL A 27 -0.90 2.98 5.31
C VAL A 27 -0.37 2.93 6.74
N PHE A 28 0.73 2.20 6.95
CA PHE A 28 1.49 2.18 8.21
C PHE A 28 2.96 1.81 7.98
N ASN A 29 3.79 1.92 9.03
CA ASN A 29 5.22 1.57 9.05
C ASN A 29 5.98 2.06 7.81
N THR A 30 6.10 3.38 7.68
CA THR A 30 6.75 4.01 6.53
C THR A 30 8.22 4.30 6.79
N GLU A 31 9.09 3.91 5.87
CA GLU A 31 10.54 4.10 5.92
C GLU A 31 11.00 4.83 4.66
N ALA A 32 11.71 5.93 4.86
CA ALA A 32 12.20 6.79 3.82
C ALA A 32 13.70 6.54 3.59
N HIS A 33 14.07 6.15 2.37
CA HIS A 33 15.46 5.93 1.97
C HIS A 33 15.82 6.94 0.89
N PHE A 34 16.27 8.13 1.29
CA PHE A 34 16.67 9.20 0.36
C PHE A 34 18.15 9.55 0.43
N ASP A 35 18.91 8.90 1.33
CA ASP A 35 20.32 9.20 1.57
C ASP A 35 21.27 8.54 0.57
N ASP A 36 20.85 7.44 -0.07
CA ASP A 36 21.60 6.74 -1.11
C ASP A 36 20.86 6.82 -2.46
N PRO A 37 21.47 7.42 -3.50
CA PRO A 37 20.92 7.45 -4.86
C PRO A 37 20.59 6.06 -5.44
N ALA A 38 21.29 5.01 -4.99
CA ALA A 38 21.05 3.63 -5.43
C ALA A 38 19.85 2.98 -4.74
N SER A 39 19.42 3.49 -3.57
CA SER A 39 18.30 2.97 -2.78
C SER A 39 17.15 3.98 -2.64
N LEU A 40 17.05 4.94 -3.57
CA LEU A 40 16.08 6.03 -3.48
C LEU A 40 14.64 5.50 -3.55
N GLY A 41 13.98 5.49 -2.39
CA GLY A 41 12.67 4.87 -2.27
C GLY A 41 11.96 5.18 -0.97
N MET A 42 10.66 4.93 -0.99
CA MET A 42 9.78 4.97 0.18
C MET A 42 9.17 3.59 0.35
N VAL A 43 9.50 2.93 1.45
CA VAL A 43 8.90 1.66 1.86
C VAL A 43 7.73 1.97 2.77
N PHE A 44 6.64 1.26 2.59
CA PHE A 44 5.48 1.35 3.46
C PHE A 44 4.70 0.05 3.43
N TYR A 45 3.85 -0.15 4.42
CA TYR A 45 2.92 -1.27 4.46
C TYR A 45 1.50 -0.76 4.29
N ILE A 46 0.69 -1.55 3.62
CA ILE A 46 -0.75 -1.35 3.58
C ILE A 46 -1.44 -2.59 4.14
N ARG A 47 -2.53 -2.37 4.87
CA ARG A 47 -3.40 -3.44 5.36
C ARG A 47 -4.83 -3.29 4.84
N ASP A 48 -5.50 -4.42 4.66
CA ASP A 48 -6.94 -4.46 4.36
C ASP A 48 -7.78 -4.57 5.63
N TYR A 49 -9.09 -4.76 5.47
CA TYR A 49 -10.05 -4.83 6.56
C TYR A 49 -9.99 -6.14 7.36
N ILE A 50 -9.26 -7.17 6.91
CA ILE A 50 -9.00 -8.38 7.71
C ILE A 50 -7.55 -8.44 8.22
N ASP A 51 -6.90 -7.28 8.29
CA ASP A 51 -5.51 -7.11 8.72
C ASP A 51 -4.48 -7.89 7.88
N SER A 52 -4.84 -8.29 6.66
CA SER A 52 -3.84 -8.81 5.71
C SER A 52 -3.00 -7.67 5.19
N LEU A 53 -1.69 -7.90 5.14
CA LEU A 53 -0.68 -6.87 4.95
C LEU A 53 0.24 -7.18 3.79
N ILE A 54 0.63 -6.13 3.07
CA ILE A 54 1.59 -6.23 1.96
C ILE A 54 2.53 -5.04 1.98
N LYS A 55 3.81 -5.34 1.77
CA LYS A 55 4.86 -4.34 1.60
C LYS A 55 4.72 -3.65 0.25
N CYS A 56 4.93 -2.35 0.24
CA CYS A 56 4.92 -1.51 -0.94
C CYS A 56 6.21 -0.67 -1.01
N VAL A 57 6.73 -0.48 -2.22
CA VAL A 57 7.95 0.30 -2.48
C VAL A 57 7.67 1.30 -3.58
N ALA A 58 7.58 2.59 -3.21
CA ALA A 58 7.63 3.67 -4.19
C ALA A 58 9.08 4.00 -4.51
N THR A 59 9.42 4.17 -5.78
CA THR A 59 10.79 4.48 -6.22
C THR A 59 10.84 5.82 -6.93
N SER A 60 12.03 6.45 -6.97
CA SER A 60 12.27 7.65 -7.78
C SER A 60 11.27 8.78 -7.48
N ALA A 61 10.67 9.40 -8.50
CA ALA A 61 9.73 10.51 -8.36
C ALA A 61 8.50 10.16 -7.50
N HIS A 62 8.03 8.91 -7.56
CA HIS A 62 6.92 8.46 -6.73
C HIS A 62 7.26 8.42 -5.25
N ALA A 63 8.52 8.14 -4.88
CA ALA A 63 8.95 8.15 -3.48
C ALA A 63 8.81 9.55 -2.88
N TYR A 64 9.27 10.58 -3.59
CA TYR A 64 9.12 11.98 -3.16
C TYR A 64 7.65 12.39 -3.06
N ALA A 65 6.86 12.11 -4.12
CA ALA A 65 5.44 12.44 -4.12
C ALA A 65 4.67 11.72 -2.99
N PHE A 66 5.06 10.48 -2.68
CA PHE A 66 4.42 9.71 -1.61
C PHE A 66 4.76 10.30 -0.25
N ARG A 67 6.03 10.59 0.02
CA ARG A 67 6.47 11.25 1.26
C ARG A 67 5.70 12.54 1.48
N ASP A 68 5.73 13.46 0.52
CA ASP A 68 5.12 14.78 0.64
C ASP A 68 3.59 14.66 0.77
N GLY A 69 2.97 13.76 0.01
CA GLY A 69 1.53 13.49 0.09
C GLY A 69 1.11 12.90 1.45
N LEU A 70 1.92 12.01 2.02
CA LEU A 70 1.66 11.43 3.33
C LEU A 70 1.84 12.45 4.46
N GLU A 71 2.86 13.31 4.36
CA GLU A 71 3.07 14.40 5.32
C GLU A 71 1.87 15.36 5.37
N ASN A 72 1.27 15.66 4.22
CA ASN A 72 0.05 16.46 4.13
C ASN A 72 -1.18 15.79 4.78
N MET A 73 -1.11 14.48 5.05
CA MET A 73 -2.15 13.72 5.75
C MET A 73 -1.91 13.58 7.25
N LYS A 74 -0.79 14.08 7.79
CA LYS A 74 -0.52 14.04 9.24
C LYS A 74 -1.66 14.70 10.03
N GLY A 75 -2.02 14.07 11.16
CA GLY A 75 -3.10 14.55 12.03
C GLY A 75 -4.52 14.23 11.57
N ARG A 76 -4.71 13.51 10.44
CA ARG A 76 -6.04 13.17 9.89
C ARG A 76 -6.52 11.75 10.21
N GLY A 77 -5.92 11.10 11.20
CA GLY A 77 -6.23 9.71 11.56
C GLY A 77 -5.69 8.70 10.54
N GLN A 78 -6.43 7.61 10.33
CA GLN A 78 -6.04 6.54 9.40
C GLN A 78 -6.03 7.04 7.94
N VAL A 79 -4.93 6.78 7.24
CA VAL A 79 -4.75 7.18 5.84
C VAL A 79 -4.97 5.99 4.93
N ILE A 80 -6.01 6.03 4.11
CA ILE A 80 -6.24 5.04 3.06
C ILE A 80 -5.47 5.50 1.83
N VAL A 81 -4.66 4.61 1.26
CA VAL A 81 -4.03 4.81 -0.04
C VAL A 81 -4.66 3.90 -1.08
N VAL A 82 -4.94 4.46 -2.25
CA VAL A 82 -5.32 3.71 -3.44
C VAL A 82 -4.10 3.62 -4.34
N LEU A 83 -3.65 2.40 -4.63
CA LEU A 83 -2.55 2.07 -5.52
C LEU A 83 -3.11 1.65 -6.87
N LYS A 84 -2.63 2.26 -7.95
CA LYS A 84 -3.05 1.96 -9.33
C LYS A 84 -1.86 1.52 -10.16
N MET A 85 -2.03 0.40 -10.84
CA MET A 85 -1.04 -0.16 -11.75
C MET A 85 0.34 -0.42 -11.10
N TRP A 86 0.36 -1.00 -9.90
CA TRP A 86 1.59 -1.34 -9.19
C TRP A 86 2.07 -2.72 -9.60
N ARG A 87 3.38 -2.89 -9.78
CA ARG A 87 3.96 -4.16 -10.17
C ARG A 87 4.10 -5.06 -8.96
N PHE A 88 3.67 -6.30 -9.11
CA PHE A 88 4.00 -7.37 -8.17
C PHE A 88 5.44 -7.85 -8.39
N SER A 89 6.22 -7.94 -7.31
CA SER A 89 7.64 -8.31 -7.34
C SER A 89 7.94 -9.41 -6.32
N LYS A 90 8.90 -10.27 -6.68
CA LYS A 90 9.43 -11.37 -5.85
C LYS A 90 10.97 -11.30 -5.81
N THR A 91 11.53 -11.87 -4.76
CA THR A 91 12.96 -11.90 -4.41
C THR A 91 13.90 -12.38 -5.52
N PHE A 92 13.43 -13.14 -6.51
CA PHE A 92 14.29 -13.66 -7.60
C PHE A 92 14.79 -12.57 -8.58
N THR A 93 14.36 -11.31 -8.43
CA THR A 93 14.64 -10.25 -9.42
C THR A 93 15.78 -9.28 -9.08
N LYS A 94 16.43 -9.34 -7.91
CA LYS A 94 17.69 -8.59 -7.65
C LYS A 94 18.33 -9.00 -6.32
N LEU A 95 19.46 -9.69 -6.37
CA LEU A 95 20.38 -9.85 -5.22
C LEU A 95 20.84 -8.51 -4.61
N ILE A 96 20.69 -7.40 -5.34
CA ILE A 96 21.10 -6.06 -4.92
C ILE A 96 19.99 -5.36 -4.11
N TYR A 97 18.72 -5.82 -4.14
CA TYR A 97 17.59 -5.13 -3.46
C TYR A 97 17.22 -5.72 -2.10
N THR A 98 17.53 -7.00 -1.89
CA THR A 98 17.23 -7.74 -0.64
C THR A 98 17.95 -7.18 0.57
N ASP A 99 19.19 -6.70 0.40
CA ASP A 99 20.01 -6.17 1.51
C ASP A 99 19.52 -4.81 2.01
N TYR A 100 18.90 -4.00 1.14
CA TYR A 100 18.49 -2.63 1.48
C TYR A 100 17.10 -2.54 2.07
N PHE A 101 16.18 -3.40 1.62
CA PHE A 101 14.77 -3.28 1.99
C PHE A 101 14.27 -4.46 2.83
N GLY A 102 15.08 -5.48 3.08
CA GLY A 102 14.69 -6.67 3.83
C GLY A 102 13.77 -7.63 3.07
N HIS A 103 13.70 -8.88 3.53
CA HIS A 103 12.84 -9.92 2.96
C HIS A 103 11.36 -9.57 3.19
N PRO A 104 10.57 -9.50 2.12
CA PRO A 104 9.47 -10.44 2.05
C PRO A 104 9.53 -11.24 0.76
N ASP A 105 8.91 -12.41 0.77
CA ASP A 105 8.78 -13.22 -0.44
C ASP A 105 7.95 -12.50 -1.54
N LEU A 106 7.15 -11.46 -1.17
CA LEU A 106 6.23 -10.70 -2.04
C LEU A 106 6.16 -9.20 -1.66
N TRP A 107 6.25 -8.29 -2.63
CA TRP A 107 5.90 -6.86 -2.45
C TRP A 107 5.30 -6.24 -3.71
N LEU A 108 4.71 -5.05 -3.57
CA LEU A 108 4.30 -4.19 -4.67
C LEU A 108 5.31 -3.07 -4.87
N GLU A 109 5.63 -2.74 -6.11
CA GLU A 109 6.52 -1.63 -6.44
C GLU A 109 6.00 -0.79 -7.60
N THR A 110 6.41 0.47 -7.65
CA THR A 110 6.09 1.36 -8.77
C THR A 110 6.78 0.88 -10.05
N LYS A 111 6.04 0.79 -11.16
CA LYS A 111 6.56 0.45 -12.49
C LYS A 111 6.69 1.69 -13.37
N GLY A 112 7.85 2.36 -13.27
CA GLY A 112 8.12 3.57 -14.05
C GLY A 112 6.98 4.59 -13.92
N ARG A 113 6.57 5.21 -15.04
CA ARG A 113 5.51 6.23 -15.05
C ARG A 113 4.07 5.67 -15.11
N LEU A 114 3.88 4.34 -15.11
CA LEU A 114 2.54 3.75 -15.23
C LEU A 114 1.81 3.71 -13.89
N SER A 115 2.54 3.56 -12.79
CA SER A 115 1.94 3.49 -11.46
C SER A 115 1.45 4.86 -11.02
N ASP A 116 0.29 4.89 -10.37
CA ASP A 116 -0.29 6.07 -9.74
C ASP A 116 -0.73 5.71 -8.32
N PHE A 117 -0.89 6.70 -7.46
CA PHE A 117 -1.46 6.52 -6.13
C PHE A 117 -2.19 7.78 -5.67
N ARG A 118 -3.18 7.60 -4.79
CA ARG A 118 -3.91 8.71 -4.17
C ARG A 118 -4.23 8.40 -2.72
N PHE A 119 -4.04 9.37 -1.84
CA PHE A 119 -4.46 9.28 -0.46
C PHE A 119 -5.91 9.77 -0.30
N ASN A 120 -6.74 8.99 0.39
CA ASN A 120 -8.15 9.27 0.67
C ASN A 120 -8.95 9.87 -0.52
N PRO A 121 -8.86 9.30 -1.74
CA PRO A 121 -9.63 9.83 -2.85
C PRO A 121 -11.13 9.57 -2.62
N ARG A 122 -11.98 10.50 -3.07
CA ARG A 122 -13.45 10.36 -3.01
C ARG A 122 -13.91 9.40 -4.11
N LEU A 123 -13.91 8.10 -3.82
CA LEU A 123 -14.34 7.02 -4.72
C LEU A 123 -15.31 6.09 -3.98
N PRO A 124 -16.36 5.56 -4.63
CA PRO A 124 -17.28 4.61 -4.00
C PRO A 124 -16.56 3.41 -3.38
N GLU A 125 -15.57 2.84 -4.07
CA GLU A 125 -14.81 1.69 -3.58
C GLU A 125 -14.01 2.01 -2.30
N VAL A 126 -13.57 3.27 -2.13
CA VAL A 126 -12.86 3.72 -0.92
C VAL A 126 -13.82 3.87 0.26
N GLU A 127 -15.05 4.31 0.02
CA GLU A 127 -16.07 4.37 1.06
C GLU A 127 -16.52 2.98 1.49
N GLU A 128 -16.70 2.04 0.55
CA GLU A 128 -16.97 0.64 0.86
C GLU A 128 -15.85 0.00 1.68
N PHE A 129 -14.59 0.26 1.32
CA PHE A 129 -13.43 -0.17 2.07
C PHE A 129 -13.40 0.44 3.49
N ARG A 130 -13.69 1.74 3.61
CA ARG A 130 -13.78 2.44 4.91
C ARG A 130 -14.86 1.84 5.80
N GLN A 131 -16.03 1.53 5.25
CA GLN A 131 -17.10 0.86 5.99
C GLN A 131 -16.70 -0.55 6.42
N SER A 132 -15.97 -1.27 5.57
CA SER A 132 -15.47 -2.62 5.89
C SER A 132 -14.46 -2.57 7.04
N LEU A 133 -13.55 -1.59 7.04
CA LEU A 133 -12.63 -1.34 8.16
C LEU A 133 -13.38 -1.06 9.47
N LEU A 134 -14.39 -0.18 9.43
CA LEU A 134 -15.20 0.12 10.62
C LEU A 134 -15.95 -1.11 11.14
N ARG A 135 -16.40 -1.99 10.24
CA ARG A 135 -17.09 -3.22 10.63
C ARG A 135 -16.16 -4.28 11.20
N SER A 136 -14.91 -4.33 10.76
CA SER A 136 -13.94 -5.32 11.23
C SER A 136 -13.20 -4.89 12.49
N ASP A 137 -13.18 -3.59 12.79
CA ASP A 137 -12.61 -3.07 14.03
C ASP A 137 -13.41 -3.59 15.25
N LEU A 138 -12.77 -4.47 16.02
CA LEU A 138 -13.33 -5.07 17.24
C LEU A 138 -13.81 -4.02 18.25
N TYR A 139 -13.21 -2.83 18.26
CA TYR A 139 -13.62 -1.74 19.13
C TYR A 139 -14.94 -1.13 18.65
N VAL A 140 -15.09 -0.89 17.34
CA VAL A 140 -16.34 -0.40 16.74
C VAL A 140 -17.46 -1.45 16.83
N GLN A 141 -17.13 -2.75 16.70
CA GLN A 141 -18.09 -3.83 16.93
C GLN A 141 -18.60 -3.87 18.38
N ARG A 142 -17.72 -3.62 19.37
CA ARG A 142 -18.07 -3.70 20.80
C ARG A 142 -18.70 -2.43 21.37
N TYR A 143 -18.36 -1.26 20.85
CA TYR A 143 -18.73 0.03 21.45
C TYR A 143 -19.48 0.99 20.52
N GLY A 144 -19.77 0.58 19.29
CA GLY A 144 -20.39 1.45 18.27
C GLY A 144 -19.42 2.52 17.74
N VAL A 145 -19.87 3.29 16.73
CA VAL A 145 -19.09 4.36 16.07
C VAL A 145 -19.01 5.59 16.99
N VAL A 146 -18.34 5.45 18.12
CA VAL A 146 -18.06 6.57 19.03
C VAL A 146 -16.55 6.56 19.26
N GLY A 147 -15.80 7.27 18.39
CA GLY A 147 -14.38 7.55 18.66
C GLY A 147 -13.38 7.53 17.50
N LEU A 148 -13.80 7.72 16.24
CA LEU A 148 -12.88 7.79 15.09
C LEU A 148 -13.00 9.10 14.28
N LEU A 149 -13.31 10.21 14.97
CA LEU A 149 -13.15 11.56 14.43
C LEU A 149 -11.90 12.22 15.01
#